data_AF-A0A2J8SDT7-F1
#
_entry.id   AF-A0A2J8SDT7-F1
#
_cell.length_a   1.000
_cell.length_b   1.000
_cell.length_c   1.000
_cell.angle_alpha   90.00
_cell.angle_beta   90.00
_cell.angle_gamma   90.00
#
_symmetry.space_group_name_H-M   'P 1'
#
loop_
_entity.id
_entity.type
_entity.pdbx_description
1 polymer ?
#
loop_
_entity_poly.entity_id
_entity_poly.type
_entity_poly.pdbx_seq_one_letter_code
_entity_poly.pdbx_strand_id
1 'polypeptide(L)' 'QTLPPLNNFSVAECQLMKTERPRPNTFVIRCLQWTTVIERTFHVDSPDES' A
#
# COMPACT_ATOMS: atom_id res chain seq x y z
N GLN A 1 27.74 1.86 2.17
CA GLN A 1 26.78 2.21 3.24
C GLN A 1 25.39 1.98 2.67
N THR A 2 24.60 1.07 3.24
CA THR A 2 23.25 0.76 2.75
C THR A 2 22.28 1.84 3.25
N LEU A 3 21.57 2.50 2.33
CA LEU A 3 20.54 3.45 2.70
C LEU A 3 19.37 2.72 3.37
N PRO A 4 18.70 3.33 4.35
CA PRO A 4 17.47 2.78 4.90
C PRO A 4 16.41 2.66 3.79
N PRO A 5 15.47 1.71 3.90
CA PRO A 5 14.41 1.55 2.91
C PRO A 5 13.58 2.83 2.85
N LEU A 6 13.25 3.26 1.63
CA LEU A 6 12.41 4.45 1.38
C LEU A 6 11.01 4.29 1.99
N ASN A 7 10.53 3.06 2.08
CA ASN A 7 9.23 2.73 2.63
C ASN A 7 9.39 1.86 3.88
N ASN A 8 8.86 2.33 5.02
CA ASN A 8 8.88 1.61 6.28
C ASN A 8 7.50 1.77 6.97
N PHE A 9 6.57 0.90 6.61
CA PHE A 9 5.22 0.84 7.20
C PHE A 9 4.92 -0.59 7.65
N SER A 10 4.10 -0.72 8.70
CA SER A 10 3.63 -2.02 9.17
C SER A 10 2.43 -2.48 8.35
N VAL A 11 2.34 -3.80 8.12
CA VAL A 11 1.17 -4.45 7.53
C VAL A 11 0.24 -5.07 8.59
N ALA A 12 0.60 -4.99 9.87
CA ALA A 12 -0.26 -5.45 10.97
C ALA A 12 -1.51 -4.56 11.06
N GLU A 13 -2.69 -5.18 11.21
CA GLU A 13 -4.01 -4.52 11.33
C GLU A 13 -4.38 -3.61 10.15
N CYS A 14 -3.82 -3.86 8.96
CA CYS A 14 -4.08 -3.05 7.78
C CYS A 14 -5.38 -3.44 7.10
N GLN A 15 -6.03 -2.44 6.51
CA GLN A 15 -7.11 -2.66 5.56
C GLN A 15 -6.53 -2.65 4.15
N LEU A 16 -6.87 -3.69 3.38
CA LEU A 16 -6.55 -3.79 1.96
C LEU A 16 -7.81 -3.53 1.14
N MET A 17 -7.76 -2.56 0.24
CA MET A 17 -8.90 -2.12 -0.57
C MET A 17 -8.51 -2.17 -2.05
N LYS A 18 -9.20 -2.98 -2.86
CA LYS A 18 -9.02 -3.01 -4.32
C LYS A 18 -9.84 -1.90 -4.98
N THR A 19 -9.26 -1.18 -5.94
CA THR A 19 -9.91 -0.09 -6.69
C THR A 19 -9.53 -0.15 -8.17
N GLU A 20 -10.51 0.04 -9.06
CA GLU A 20 -10.29 0.08 -10.50
C GLU A 20 -10.06 1.52 -11.02
N ARG A 21 -10.01 2.50 -10.12
CA ARG A 21 -9.74 3.91 -10.44
C ARG A 21 -8.56 4.43 -9.60
N PRO A 22 -7.72 5.32 -10.16
CA PRO A 22 -7.77 5.87 -11.52
C PRO A 22 -7.28 4.90 -12.62
N ARG A 23 -6.63 3.78 -12.25
CA ARG A 23 -6.14 2.74 -13.17
C ARG A 23 -6.62 1.36 -12.67
N PRO A 24 -6.88 0.39 -13.56
CA PRO A 24 -7.10 -0.99 -13.16
C PRO A 24 -5.96 -1.55 -12.31
N ASN A 25 -6.21 -2.64 -11.60
CA ASN A 25 -5.20 -3.35 -10.81
C ASN A 25 -4.53 -2.46 -9.73
N THR A 26 -5.30 -1.54 -9.16
CA THR A 26 -4.84 -0.65 -8.10
C THR A 26 -5.36 -1.15 -6.76
N PHE A 27 -4.53 -1.11 -5.72
CA PHE A 27 -4.96 -1.39 -4.35
C PHE A 27 -4.40 -0.35 -3.38
N VAL A 28 -5.14 -0.11 -2.31
CA VAL A 28 -4.77 0.81 -1.25
C VAL A 28 -4.56 0.01 0.03
N ILE A 29 -3.39 0.21 0.64
CA ILE A 29 -3.11 -0.23 2.00
C ILE A 29 -3.38 0.95 2.93
N ARG A 30 -4.31 0.78 3.85
CA ARG A 30 -4.57 1.72 4.95
C ARG A 30 -4.07 1.12 6.25
N CYS A 31 -3.17 1.82 6.94
CA CYS A 31 -2.55 1.33 8.16
C CYS A 31 -2.25 2.44 9.16
N LEU A 32 -1.96 2.05 10.41
CA LEU A 32 -1.50 2.98 11.43
C LEU A 32 0.03 3.04 11.41
N GLN A 33 0.58 4.21 11.11
CA GLN A 33 1.99 4.50 11.32
C GLN A 33 2.12 5.30 12.62
N TRP A 34 2.62 4.64 13.67
CA TRP A 34 2.60 5.16 15.06
C TRP A 34 1.18 5.46 15.55
N THR A 35 0.74 6.71 15.46
CA THR A 35 -0.60 7.16 15.87
C THR A 35 -1.40 7.75 14.71
N THR A 36 -0.83 7.76 13.51
CA THR A 36 -1.43 8.40 12.33
C THR A 36 -1.89 7.36 11.34
N VAL A 37 -3.15 7.45 10.90
CA VAL A 37 -3.64 6.63 9.80
C VAL A 37 -3.01 7.12 8.51
N ILE A 38 -2.34 6.22 7.79
CA ILE A 38 -1.76 6.49 6.47
C ILE A 38 -2.43 5.60 5.43
N GLU A 39 -2.51 6.13 4.21
CA GLU A 39 -2.89 5.37 3.03
C GLU A 39 -1.74 5.36 2.02
N ARG A 40 -1.52 4.20 1.40
CA ARG A 40 -0.56 4.02 0.31
C ARG A 40 -1.28 3.34 -0.84
N THR A 41 -1.29 4.00 -1.99
CA THR A 41 -1.87 3.47 -3.23
C THR A 41 -0.78 2.81 -4.03
N PHE A 42 -1.01 1.56 -4.43
CA PHE A 42 -0.12 0.76 -5.24
C PHE A 42 -0.86 0.33 -6.50
N HIS A 43 -0.10 0.11 -7.55
CA HIS A 43 -0.59 -0.35 -8.84
C HIS A 43 0.33 -1.47 -9.33
N VAL A 44 -0.24 -2.54 -9.86
CA VAL A 44 0.46 -3.66 -10.50
C VAL A 44 -0.02 -3.83 -11.94
N ASP A 45 0.79 -4.42 -12.81
CA ASP A 45 0.46 -4.44 -14.24
C ASP A 45 -0.64 -5.46 -14.58
N SER A 46 -0.82 -6.50 -13.76
CA SER A 46 -1.86 -7.53 -13.95
C SER A 46 -2.66 -7.83 -12.68
N PRO A 47 -3.91 -8.28 -12.79
CA PRO A 47 -4.76 -8.57 -11.62
C PRO A 47 -4.24 -9.74 -10.78
N ASP A 48 -3.55 -10.71 -11.38
CA ASP A 48 -2.98 -11.87 -10.68
C ASP A 48 -1.83 -11.48 -9.73
N GLU A 49 -1.24 -10.28 -9.91
CA GLU A 49 -0.22 -9.70 -9.04
C GLU A 49 -0.80 -8.91 -7.85
N SER A 50 -2.14 -8.73 -7.78
CA SER A 50 -2.85 -7.89 -6.79
C SER A 50 -3.51 -8.65 -5.63
#